data_AF-A0A851H9Z6-F1
#
_entry.id   AF-A0A851H9Z6-F1
#
_cell.length_a   1.000
_cell.length_b   1.000
_cell.length_c   1.000
_cell.angle_alpha   90.00
_cell.angle_beta   90.00
_cell.angle_gamma   90.00
#
_symmetry.space_group_name_H-M   'P 1'
#
loop_
_entity.id
_entity.type
_entity.pdbx_description
1 polymer ?
#
loop_
_entity_poly.entity_id
_entity_poly.type
_entity_poly.pdbx_seq_one_letter_code
_entity_poly.pdbx_strand_id
1 'polypeptide(L)'
;MENTEKSSQSSLSLEYALSRVDETGQTQGEALDAIGYAGPDIPGHQLHEACELHIKQRPILEMAGRVIGVVTGAQGHRWYEVNLSDTDSHAVTTPMTTWRNALLRLA
;
A
#
# COMPACT_ATOMS: atom_id res chain seq x y z
N MET A 1 15.16 -36.37 -2.19
CA MET A 1 15.14 -35.05 -2.85
C MET A 1 14.09 -34.25 -2.13
N GLU A 2 14.58 -33.37 -1.27
CA GLU A 2 13.87 -32.61 -0.27
C GLU A 2 13.46 -31.28 -0.92
N ASN A 3 12.17 -31.07 -1.15
CA ASN A 3 11.65 -29.78 -1.59
C ASN A 3 10.90 -29.17 -0.42
N THR A 4 11.64 -28.34 0.30
CA THR A 4 11.23 -27.49 1.40
C THR A 4 10.05 -26.63 0.97
N GLU A 5 8.91 -26.81 1.62
CA GLU A 5 7.74 -25.94 1.53
C GLU A 5 8.16 -24.54 2.02
N LYS A 6 8.48 -23.66 1.08
CA LYS A 6 8.59 -22.22 1.37
C LYS A 6 7.18 -21.69 1.58
N SER A 7 6.68 -21.85 2.80
CA SER A 7 5.60 -20.97 3.29
C SER A 7 6.11 -19.55 3.08
N SER A 8 5.35 -18.74 2.36
CA SER A 8 5.65 -17.33 2.14
C SER A 8 5.49 -16.59 3.47
N GLN A 9 6.48 -16.70 4.34
CA GLN A 9 6.57 -15.91 5.56
C GLN A 9 6.68 -14.45 5.16
N SER A 10 5.65 -13.68 5.49
CA SER A 10 5.75 -12.23 5.65
C SER A 10 7.03 -11.93 6.44
N SER A 11 7.85 -11.00 5.98
CA SER A 11 9.07 -10.60 6.71
C SER A 11 8.78 -9.84 8.01
N LEU A 12 7.51 -9.66 8.38
CA LEU A 12 7.06 -8.94 9.55
C LEU A 12 6.57 -9.92 10.62
N SER A 13 6.96 -9.67 11.88
CA SER A 13 6.54 -10.48 13.03
C SER A 13 5.08 -10.18 13.43
N LEU A 14 4.44 -11.12 14.12
CA LEU A 14 3.11 -10.93 14.70
C LEU A 14 3.09 -9.74 15.68
N GLU A 15 4.10 -9.63 16.54
CA GLU A 15 4.26 -8.51 17.47
C GLU A 15 4.33 -7.15 16.72
N TYR A 16 5.04 -7.11 15.59
CA TYR A 16 5.09 -5.91 14.78
C TYR A 16 3.71 -5.53 14.22
N ALA A 17 2.93 -6.51 13.73
CA ALA A 17 1.59 -6.27 13.21
C ALA A 17 0.64 -5.77 14.31
N LEU A 18 0.60 -6.46 15.45
CA LEU A 18 -0.28 -6.11 16.57
C LEU A 18 0.06 -4.75 17.20
N SER A 19 1.33 -4.32 17.12
CA SER A 19 1.77 -3.00 17.60
C SER A 19 1.51 -1.84 16.64
N ARG A 20 0.94 -2.07 15.45
CA ARG A 20 0.59 -0.98 14.53
C ARG A 20 -0.52 -0.13 15.13
N VAL A 21 -0.33 1.19 15.09
CA VAL A 21 -1.23 2.18 15.69
C VAL A 21 -2.01 2.88 14.58
N ASP A 22 -3.31 3.06 14.78
CA ASP A 22 -4.15 3.85 13.88
C ASP A 22 -4.05 5.36 14.15
N GLU A 23 -4.85 6.16 13.44
CA GLU A 23 -4.86 7.63 13.59
C GLU A 23 -5.40 8.12 14.96
N THR A 24 -6.09 7.26 15.71
CA THR A 24 -6.65 7.57 17.03
C THR A 24 -5.73 7.18 18.17
N GLY A 25 -4.63 6.49 17.88
CA GLY A 25 -3.69 5.99 18.88
C GLY A 25 -3.98 4.57 19.37
N GLN A 26 -4.98 3.89 18.80
CA GLN A 26 -5.31 2.51 19.16
C GLN A 26 -4.42 1.52 18.38
N THR A 27 -3.93 0.49 19.07
CA THR A 27 -3.17 -0.59 18.43
C THR A 27 -4.08 -1.60 17.73
N GLN A 28 -3.56 -2.27 16.70
CA GLN A 28 -4.27 -3.36 16.02
C GLN A 28 -4.63 -4.49 17.00
N GLY A 29 -3.77 -4.79 17.98
CA GLY A 29 -4.06 -5.77 19.03
C GLY A 29 -5.26 -5.38 19.89
N GLU A 30 -5.28 -4.16 20.42
CA GLU A 30 -6.41 -3.63 21.21
C GLU A 30 -7.71 -3.63 20.41
N ALA A 31 -7.65 -3.30 19.11
CA ALA A 31 -8.82 -3.32 18.23
C ALA A 31 -9.37 -4.75 18.04
N LEU A 32 -8.49 -5.74 17.84
CA LEU A 32 -8.88 -7.15 17.73
C LEU A 32 -9.46 -7.70 19.04
N ASP A 33 -8.87 -7.36 20.18
CA ASP A 33 -9.38 -7.71 21.51
C ASP A 33 -10.78 -7.11 21.73
N ALA A 34 -10.97 -5.84 21.38
CA ALA A 34 -12.23 -5.12 21.58
C ALA A 34 -13.41 -5.75 20.82
N ILE A 35 -13.18 -6.33 19.64
CA ILE A 35 -14.22 -7.01 18.86
C ILE A 35 -14.28 -8.53 19.14
N GLY A 36 -13.36 -9.06 19.96
CA GLY A 36 -13.27 -10.49 20.26
C GLY A 36 -12.70 -11.35 19.12
N TYR A 37 -11.93 -10.76 18.21
CA TYR A 37 -11.28 -11.45 17.08
C TYR A 37 -9.77 -11.68 17.29
N ALA A 38 -9.26 -11.46 18.51
CA ALA A 38 -7.96 -11.95 18.94
C ALA A 38 -8.00 -13.48 19.13
N GLY A 39 -8.19 -14.20 18.03
CA GLY A 39 -8.32 -15.65 18.00
C GLY A 39 -7.00 -16.37 18.32
N PRO A 40 -7.08 -17.67 18.66
CA PRO A 40 -5.89 -18.49 18.83
C PRO A 40 -5.12 -18.61 17.51
N ASP A 41 -3.82 -18.89 17.61
CA ASP A 41 -3.00 -19.23 16.44
C ASP A 41 -3.51 -20.54 15.82
N ILE A 42 -4.18 -20.43 14.67
CA ILE A 42 -4.73 -21.56 13.93
C ILE A 42 -3.86 -21.84 12.70
N PRO A 43 -3.46 -23.11 12.47
CA PRO A 43 -2.75 -23.48 11.26
C PRO A 43 -3.57 -23.08 10.03
N GLY A 44 -2.91 -22.45 9.05
CA GLY A 44 -3.55 -22.12 7.78
C GLY A 44 -4.14 -23.37 7.11
N HIS A 45 -5.26 -23.19 6.41
CA HIS A 45 -5.88 -24.27 5.64
C HIS A 45 -5.17 -24.44 4.29
N GLN A 46 -5.00 -25.69 3.84
CA GLN A 46 -4.52 -25.97 2.50
C GLN A 46 -5.59 -25.57 1.48
N LEU A 47 -5.36 -24.47 0.77
CA LEU A 47 -6.22 -23.99 -0.30
C LEU A 47 -5.75 -24.59 -1.63
N HIS A 48 -6.66 -25.25 -2.36
CA HIS A 48 -6.39 -25.69 -3.73
C HIS A 48 -6.44 -24.51 -4.70
N GLU A 49 -7.48 -23.66 -4.61
CA GLU A 49 -7.66 -22.45 -5.41
C GLU A 49 -8.48 -21.42 -4.62
N ALA A 50 -8.32 -20.13 -4.94
CA ALA A 50 -9.10 -19.04 -4.37
C ALA A 50 -9.67 -18.15 -5.48
N CYS A 51 -10.94 -17.78 -5.38
CA CYS A 51 -11.59 -16.85 -6.28
C CYS A 51 -12.23 -15.72 -5.48
N GLU A 52 -11.93 -14.48 -5.85
CA GLU A 52 -12.49 -13.29 -5.22
C GLU A 52 -13.35 -12.53 -6.22
N LEU A 53 -14.61 -12.28 -5.85
CA LEU A 53 -15.49 -11.39 -6.60
C LEU A 53 -15.35 -9.97 -6.05
N HIS A 54 -15.00 -9.03 -6.91
CA HIS A 54 -14.78 -7.65 -6.52
C HIS A 54 -15.34 -6.67 -7.56
N ILE A 55 -15.86 -5.53 -7.10
CA ILE A 55 -16.23 -4.42 -8.00
C ILE A 55 -14.99 -3.84 -8.68
N LYS A 56 -15.11 -3.34 -9.91
CA LYS A 56 -13.93 -2.90 -10.69
C LYS A 56 -13.18 -1.70 -10.12
N GLN A 57 -13.83 -0.88 -9.28
CA GLN A 57 -13.30 0.38 -8.71
C GLN A 57 -12.86 1.44 -9.75
N ARG A 58 -13.10 1.22 -11.05
CA ARG A 58 -12.78 2.13 -12.17
C ARG A 58 -13.83 1.96 -13.28
N PRO A 59 -14.07 2.99 -14.12
CA PRO A 59 -15.15 2.98 -15.12
C PRO A 59 -14.88 2.11 -16.35
N ILE A 60 -13.81 1.31 -16.37
CA ILE A 60 -13.36 0.57 -17.57
C ILE A 60 -14.44 -0.40 -18.08
N LEU A 61 -15.14 -1.10 -17.18
CA LEU A 61 -16.19 -2.04 -17.60
C LEU A 61 -17.44 -1.31 -18.13
N GLU A 62 -17.83 -0.22 -17.47
CA GLU A 62 -18.95 0.63 -17.87
C GLU A 62 -18.70 1.27 -19.25
N MET A 63 -17.54 1.88 -19.44
CA MET A 63 -17.13 2.48 -20.73
C MET A 63 -17.07 1.45 -21.86
N ALA A 64 -16.72 0.20 -21.56
CA ALA A 64 -16.65 -0.89 -22.53
C ALA A 64 -18.02 -1.57 -22.77
N GLY A 65 -19.09 -1.16 -22.06
CA GLY A 65 -20.40 -1.82 -22.12
C GLY A 65 -20.34 -3.29 -21.67
N ARG A 66 -19.43 -3.64 -20.76
CA ARG A 66 -19.20 -5.01 -20.29
C ARG A 66 -19.75 -5.19 -18.87
N VAL A 67 -20.47 -6.28 -18.66
CA VAL A 67 -21.03 -6.64 -17.33
C VAL A 67 -19.99 -7.35 -16.46
N ILE A 68 -19.14 -8.20 -17.05
CA ILE A 68 -18.17 -9.03 -16.34
C ILE A 68 -16.77 -8.77 -16.89
N GLY A 69 -15.80 -8.61 -15.99
CA GLY A 69 -14.38 -8.54 -16.31
C GLY A 69 -13.62 -9.72 -15.74
N VAL A 70 -12.87 -10.45 -16.58
CA VAL A 70 -11.94 -11.48 -16.13
C VAL A 70 -10.61 -10.81 -15.78
N VAL A 71 -10.22 -10.88 -14.50
CA VAL A 71 -8.96 -10.32 -14.02
C VAL A 71 -7.83 -11.29 -14.31
N THR A 72 -6.82 -10.84 -15.07
CA THR A 72 -5.65 -11.65 -15.43
C THR A 72 -4.46 -11.45 -14.49
N GLY A 73 -4.50 -10.41 -13.65
CA GLY A 73 -3.46 -10.11 -12.67
C GLY A 73 -3.62 -8.71 -12.07
N ALA A 74 -2.76 -8.41 -11.10
CA ALA A 74 -2.63 -7.10 -10.48
C ALA A 74 -1.37 -6.36 -11.02
N GLN A 75 -1.43 -5.04 -11.08
CA GLN A 75 -0.27 -4.24 -11.45
C GLN A 75 0.67 -4.10 -10.27
N GLY A 76 1.98 -4.21 -10.52
CA GLY A 76 3.00 -3.87 -9.53
C GLY A 76 3.03 -2.36 -9.29
N HIS A 77 3.22 -1.96 -8.04
CA HIS A 77 3.34 -0.55 -7.67
C HIS A 77 4.79 -0.22 -7.28
N ARG A 78 5.23 0.97 -7.64
CA ARG A 78 6.47 1.57 -7.14
C ARG A 78 6.14 2.94 -6.61
N TRP A 79 6.51 3.19 -5.37
CA TRP A 79 6.33 4.49 -4.73
C TRP A 79 7.68 5.17 -4.65
N TYR A 80 7.71 6.44 -5.01
CA TYR A 80 8.90 7.26 -4.98
C TYR A 80 8.65 8.45 -4.08
N GLU A 81 9.55 8.68 -3.14
CA GLU A 81 9.65 9.93 -2.42
C GLU A 81 10.79 10.73 -3.05
N VAL A 82 10.47 11.92 -3.58
CA VAL A 82 11.44 12.77 -4.26
C VAL A 82 11.61 14.04 -3.45
N ASN A 83 12.81 14.22 -2.90
CA ASN A 83 13.19 15.41 -2.16
C ASN A 83 13.97 16.35 -3.09
N LEU A 84 13.37 17.50 -3.43
CA LEU A 84 14.01 18.56 -4.22
C LEU A 84 14.43 19.68 -3.28
N SER A 85 15.71 20.02 -3.28
CA SER A 85 16.24 21.14 -2.50
C SER A 85 16.45 22.37 -3.38
N ASP A 86 16.11 23.54 -2.84
CA ASP A 86 16.32 24.82 -3.48
C ASP A 86 16.93 25.87 -2.53
N THR A 87 16.72 27.14 -2.82
CA THR A 87 17.23 28.23 -1.99
C THR A 87 16.12 29.22 -1.75
N ASP A 88 15.76 29.40 -0.48
CA ASP A 88 14.82 30.43 -0.06
C ASP A 88 15.30 31.79 -0.58
N SER A 89 14.38 32.51 -1.22
CA SER A 89 14.67 33.72 -1.97
C SER A 89 13.43 34.58 -2.02
N HIS A 90 13.63 35.89 -1.94
CA HIS A 90 12.53 36.83 -2.02
C HIS A 90 11.99 36.86 -3.47
N ALA A 91 10.72 36.45 -3.63
CA ALA A 91 10.12 36.14 -4.93
C ALA A 91 10.20 37.27 -5.97
N VAL A 92 10.33 38.52 -5.54
CA VAL A 92 10.38 39.70 -6.42
C VAL A 92 11.80 40.20 -6.68
N THR A 93 12.73 40.04 -5.73
CA THR A 93 14.02 40.73 -5.77
C THR A 93 15.19 39.82 -6.14
N THR A 94 15.01 38.50 -6.08
CA THR A 94 16.01 37.54 -6.56
C THR A 94 16.02 37.51 -8.09
N PRO A 95 17.14 37.86 -8.76
CA PRO A 95 17.23 37.77 -10.21
C PRO A 95 17.01 36.34 -10.71
N MET A 96 16.32 36.20 -11.85
CA MET A 96 16.06 34.89 -12.48
C MET A 96 17.33 34.07 -12.75
N THR A 97 18.46 34.74 -13.03
CA THR A 97 19.75 34.09 -13.32
C THR A 97 20.35 33.37 -12.12
N THR A 98 19.98 33.73 -10.90
CA THR A 98 20.49 33.14 -9.66
C THR A 98 19.42 32.36 -8.89
N TRP A 99 18.16 32.45 -9.29
CA TRP A 99 17.05 31.80 -8.60
C TRP A 99 17.12 30.27 -8.76
N ARG A 100 17.31 29.60 -7.64
CA ARG A 100 17.12 28.14 -7.51
C ARG A 100 15.75 27.93 -6.88
N ASN A 101 14.81 27.44 -7.66
CA ASN A 101 13.43 27.18 -7.24
C ASN A 101 13.11 25.70 -7.51
N ALA A 102 12.79 24.93 -6.47
CA ALA A 102 12.54 23.50 -6.57
C ALA A 102 11.28 23.20 -7.37
N LEU A 103 10.23 24.02 -7.19
CA LEU A 103 8.96 23.86 -7.88
C LEU A 103 9.11 24.04 -9.40
N LEU A 104 9.88 25.04 -9.84
CA LEU A 104 10.15 25.26 -11.27
C LEU A 104 10.91 24.09 -11.90
N ARG A 105 11.72 23.36 -11.12
CA ARG A 105 12.52 22.21 -11.59
C ARG A 105 11.77 20.88 -11.56
N LEU A 106 10.62 20.84 -10.88
CA LEU A 106 9.75 19.66 -10.84
C LEU A 106 8.84 19.57 -12.07
N ALA A 107 8.52 20.71 -12.69
CA ALA A 107 7.68 20.84 -13.88
C ALA A 107 8.44 20.45 -15.16
#